data_AF-A0A3B9W1V3-F1
#
_entry.id   AF-A0A3B9W1V3-F1
#
_cell.length_a   1.000
_cell.length_b   1.000
_cell.length_c   1.000
_cell.angle_alpha   90.00
_cell.angle_beta   90.00
_cell.angle_gamma   90.00
#
_symmetry.space_group_name_H-M   'P 1'
#
loop_
_entity.id
_entity.type
_entity.pdbx_description
1 polymer ?
#
loop_
_entity_poly.entity_id
_entity_poly.type
_entity_poly.pdbx_seq_one_letter_code
_entity_poly.pdbx_strand_id
1 'polypeptide(L)'
;MSTYTQYAPAGSLEAPVVPRSKGRIVVNWITSTDHKTIGYMYLIASFVFFCLGGVMALLMRAELFEPGMQILQTKEQYNQLFTMHG
;
A
#
# COMPACT_ATOMS: atom_id res chain seq x y z
N MET A 1 61.80 0.65 26.05
CA MET A 1 61.02 -0.51 25.56
C MET A 1 59.63 0.00 25.18
N SER A 2 59.50 0.58 23.98
CA SER A 2 58.27 1.20 23.49
C SER A 2 57.72 0.34 22.38
N THR A 3 56.76 -0.50 22.71
CA THR A 3 56.08 -1.37 21.76
C THR A 3 54.89 -0.61 21.19
N TYR A 4 55.15 0.24 20.18
CA TYR A 4 54.08 0.78 19.35
C TYR A 4 53.61 -0.32 18.41
N THR A 5 52.59 -1.07 18.84
CA THR A 5 51.90 -2.02 17.98
C THR A 5 51.21 -1.24 16.87
N GLN A 6 51.89 -1.23 15.73
CA GLN A 6 51.45 -0.73 14.44
C GLN A 6 50.07 -1.31 14.11
N TYR A 7 49.02 -0.50 14.32
CA TYR A 7 47.71 -0.75 13.73
C TYR A 7 47.81 -0.38 12.25
N ALA A 8 48.17 -1.36 11.42
CA ALA A 8 47.99 -1.23 9.98
C ALA A 8 46.48 -1.01 9.73
N PRO A 9 46.06 0.08 9.07
CA PRO A 9 44.68 0.19 8.65
C PRO A 9 44.49 -0.91 7.61
N ALA A 10 43.89 -2.03 8.04
CA ALA A 10 43.32 -3.00 7.12
C ALA A 10 42.46 -2.17 6.19
N GLY A 11 42.89 -2.10 4.91
CA GLY A 11 42.29 -1.24 3.92
C GLY A 11 40.78 -1.30 4.06
N SER A 12 40.14 -0.15 3.95
CA SER A 12 38.70 -0.03 3.80
C SER A 12 38.25 -1.03 2.74
N LEU A 13 37.88 -2.24 3.18
CA LEU A 13 37.29 -3.26 2.34
C LEU A 13 35.91 -2.69 2.08
N GLU A 14 35.83 -1.84 1.06
CA GLU A 14 34.58 -1.30 0.55
C GLU A 14 33.73 -2.52 0.21
N ALA A 15 32.84 -2.88 1.14
CA ALA A 15 31.94 -3.99 0.98
C ALA A 15 31.18 -3.74 -0.34
N PRO A 16 31.04 -4.74 -1.22
CA PRO A 16 30.36 -4.53 -2.48
C PRO A 16 28.96 -3.98 -2.18
N VAL A 17 28.68 -2.75 -2.63
CA VAL A 17 27.35 -2.16 -2.52
C VAL A 17 26.48 -2.91 -3.53
N VAL A 18 25.91 -4.04 -3.09
CA VAL A 18 25.03 -4.84 -3.94
C VAL A 18 23.81 -3.97 -4.26
N PRO A 19 23.56 -3.64 -5.54
CA PRO A 19 22.45 -2.79 -5.90
C PRO A 19 21.15 -3.46 -5.45
N ARG A 20 20.39 -2.76 -4.60
CA ARG A 20 19.08 -3.23 -4.12
C ARG A 20 18.13 -3.24 -5.31
N SER A 21 17.94 -4.41 -5.92
CA SER A 21 16.92 -4.63 -6.94
C SER A 21 15.54 -4.26 -6.38
N LYS A 22 14.74 -3.54 -7.19
CA LYS A 22 13.37 -3.13 -6.85
C LYS A 22 12.50 -4.33 -6.42
N GLY A 23 12.75 -5.52 -6.97
CA GLY A 23 12.04 -6.74 -6.60
C GLY A 23 12.32 -7.21 -5.17
N ARG A 24 13.54 -7.03 -4.66
CA ARG A 24 13.88 -7.38 -3.27
C ARG A 24 13.19 -6.45 -2.27
N ILE A 25 12.80 -5.24 -2.67
CA ILE A 25 12.05 -4.31 -1.81
C ILE A 25 10.62 -4.82 -1.61
N VAL A 26 9.95 -5.27 -2.68
CA VAL A 26 8.59 -5.84 -2.60
C VAL A 26 8.57 -7.13 -1.80
N VAL A 27 9.53 -8.04 -2.03
CA VAL A 27 9.66 -9.28 -1.26
C VAL A 27 9.92 -8.98 0.21
N ASN A 28 10.82 -8.06 0.51
CA ASN A 28 11.08 -7.65 1.89
C ASN A 28 9.83 -7.03 2.55
N TRP A 29 8.99 -6.32 1.80
CA TRP A 29 7.77 -5.71 2.33
C TRP A 29 6.69 -6.74 2.64
N ILE A 30 6.47 -7.72 1.76
CA ILE A 30 5.51 -8.82 1.96
C ILE A 30 5.97 -9.78 3.07
N THR A 31 7.28 -10.01 3.21
CA THR A 31 7.86 -10.88 4.25
C THR A 31 8.21 -10.12 5.55
N SER A 32 7.92 -8.81 5.65
CA SER A 32 8.21 -8.04 6.87
C SER A 32 7.24 -8.37 8.01
N THR A 33 7.78 -8.63 9.20
CA THR A 33 7.00 -8.84 10.46
C THR A 33 6.93 -7.59 11.33
N ASP A 34 7.54 -6.48 10.89
CA ASP A 34 7.52 -5.22 11.63
C ASP A 34 6.10 -4.59 11.62
N HIS A 35 5.58 -4.29 12.81
CA HIS A 35 4.21 -3.80 13.00
C HIS A 35 3.99 -2.39 12.43
N LYS A 36 5.05 -1.57 12.26
CA LYS A 36 4.91 -0.26 11.60
C LYS A 36 4.75 -0.43 10.11
N THR A 37 5.53 -1.33 9.51
CA THR A 37 5.44 -1.68 8.08
C THR A 37 4.07 -2.25 7.74
N ILE A 38 3.59 -3.20 8.55
CA ILE A 38 2.24 -3.76 8.43
C ILE A 38 1.18 -2.67 8.65
N GLY A 39 1.37 -1.80 9.65
CA GLY A 39 0.47 -0.67 9.90
C GLY A 39 0.31 0.26 8.70
N TYR A 40 1.42 0.61 8.02
CA TYR A 40 1.35 1.44 6.81
C TYR A 40 0.68 0.71 5.64
N MET A 41 0.93 -0.59 5.46
CA MET A 41 0.22 -1.41 4.47
C MET A 41 -1.30 -1.35 4.66
N TYR A 42 -1.76 -1.54 5.90
CA TYR A 42 -3.18 -1.50 6.24
C TYR A 42 -3.77 -0.11 6.05
N LEU A 43 -3.09 0.95 6.50
CA LEU A 43 -3.59 2.32 6.33
C LEU A 43 -3.78 2.65 4.85
N ILE A 44 -2.80 2.30 4.00
CA ILE A 44 -2.88 2.52 2.56
C ILE A 44 -4.02 1.69 1.96
N ALA A 45 -4.11 0.40 2.29
CA ALA A 45 -5.17 -0.46 1.77
C ALA A 45 -6.56 0.03 2.18
N SER A 46 -6.78 0.31 3.46
CA SER A 46 -8.04 0.83 3.99
C SER A 46 -8.42 2.17 3.37
N PHE A 47 -7.46 3.08 3.14
CA PHE A 47 -7.74 4.35 2.47
C PHE A 47 -8.18 4.15 1.00
N VAL A 48 -7.56 3.21 0.28
CA VAL A 48 -7.98 2.86 -1.09
C VAL A 48 -9.40 2.32 -1.12
N PHE A 49 -9.74 1.36 -0.25
CA PHE A 49 -11.10 0.84 -0.16
C PHE A 49 -12.11 1.89 0.31
N PHE A 50 -11.70 2.78 1.21
CA PHE A 50 -12.52 3.91 1.66
C PHE A 50 -12.83 4.88 0.52
N CYS A 51 -11.85 5.21 -0.32
CA CYS A 51 -12.09 6.03 -1.51
C CYS A 51 -12.98 5.31 -2.52
N LEU A 52 -12.75 4.02 -2.77
CA LEU A 52 -13.56 3.23 -3.70
C LEU A 52 -15.03 3.15 -3.23
N GLY A 53 -15.24 2.82 -1.96
CA GLY A 53 -16.57 2.81 -1.35
C GLY A 53 -17.19 4.21 -1.33
N GLY A 54 -16.44 5.24 -0.94
CA GLY A 54 -16.92 6.63 -0.92
C GLY A 54 -17.40 7.12 -2.29
N VAL A 55 -16.70 6.75 -3.37
CA VAL A 55 -17.13 7.06 -4.74
C VAL A 55 -18.40 6.29 -5.11
N MET A 56 -18.49 4.99 -4.78
CA MET A 56 -19.72 4.22 -5.01
C MET A 56 -20.92 4.80 -4.24
N ALA A 57 -20.72 5.25 -3.00
CA ALA A 57 -21.75 5.90 -2.19
C ALA A 57 -22.19 7.24 -2.79
N LEU A 58 -21.25 8.03 -3.32
CA LEU A 58 -21.56 9.29 -3.99
C LEU A 58 -22.41 9.05 -5.25
N LEU A 59 -22.09 8.01 -6.03
CA LEU A 59 -22.87 7.59 -7.20
C LEU A 59 -24.29 7.18 -6.81
N MET A 60 -24.48 6.36 -5.76
CA MET A 60 -25.82 6.02 -5.26
C MET A 60 -26.60 7.24 -4.78
N ARG A 61 -25.92 8.23 -4.17
CA ARG A 61 -26.56 9.45 -3.70
C ARG A 61 -26.94 10.39 -4.86
N ALA A 62 -26.16 10.40 -5.93
CA ALA A 62 -26.45 11.17 -7.14
C ALA A 62 -27.70 10.64 -7.87
N GLU A 63 -27.91 9.32 -7.91
CA GLU A 63 -29.14 8.69 -8.45
C GLU A 63 -30.42 9.13 -7.71
N LEU A 64 -30.31 9.53 -6.44
CA LEU A 64 -31.44 9.96 -5.62
C LEU A 64 -31.74 11.47 -5.69
N PHE A 65 -30.83 12.27 -6.27
CA PHE A 65 -30.95 13.74 -6.31
C PHE A 65 -31.86 14.23 -7.45
N GLU A 66 -32.04 13.44 -8.51
CA GLU A 66 -33.00 13.67 -9.58
C GLU A 66 -33.69 12.33 -9.93
N PRO A 67 -34.99 12.13 -9.63
CA PRO A 67 -35.66 10.87 -9.87
C PRO A 67 -35.99 10.73 -11.37
N GLY A 68 -35.06 10.11 -12.11
CA GLY A 68 -35.21 9.73 -13.51
C GLY A 68 -34.10 8.77 -13.93
N MET A 69 -34.46 7.57 -14.42
CA MET A 69 -33.50 6.54 -14.84
C MET A 69 -32.49 7.09 -15.85
N GLN A 70 -31.23 7.29 -15.45
CA GLN A 70 -30.18 7.66 -16.43
C GLN A 70 -28.84 6.91 -16.29
N ILE A 71 -28.44 6.32 -15.15
CA ILE A 71 -27.11 5.68 -15.05
C ILE A 71 -27.14 4.17 -14.73
N LEU A 72 -28.11 3.66 -13.95
CA LEU A 72 -28.25 2.21 -13.69
C LEU A 72 -29.52 1.66 -14.36
N GLN A 73 -29.37 0.91 -15.47
CA GLN A 73 -30.49 0.42 -16.27
C GLN A 73 -31.36 -0.66 -15.59
N THR A 74 -30.98 -1.20 -14.43
CA THR A 74 -31.72 -2.29 -13.79
C THR A 74 -31.57 -2.27 -12.26
N LYS A 75 -32.67 -2.45 -11.52
CA LYS A 75 -32.73 -2.56 -10.04
C LYS A 75 -31.71 -3.55 -9.45
N GLU A 76 -31.31 -4.58 -10.21
CA GLU A 76 -30.29 -5.55 -9.79
C GLU A 76 -28.88 -4.95 -9.68
N GLN A 77 -28.46 -4.05 -10.58
CA GLN A 77 -27.14 -3.41 -10.49
C GLN A 77 -27.04 -2.51 -9.25
N TYR A 78 -28.14 -1.84 -8.88
CA TYR A 78 -28.21 -1.07 -7.63
C TYR A 78 -28.05 -1.96 -6.39
N ASN A 79 -28.76 -3.10 -6.34
CA ASN A 79 -28.65 -4.05 -5.23
C ASN A 79 -27.26 -4.70 -5.14
N GLN A 80 -26.61 -4.98 -6.26
CA GLN A 80 -25.24 -5.51 -6.28
C GLN A 80 -24.20 -4.47 -5.86
N LEU A 81 -24.31 -3.23 -6.35
CA LEU A 81 -23.42 -2.15 -5.91
C LEU A 81 -23.56 -1.90 -4.41
N PHE A 82 -24.79 -1.92 -3.89
CA PHE A 82 -25.05 -1.77 -2.46
C PHE A 82 -24.44 -2.90 -1.63
N THR A 83 -24.50 -4.15 -2.12
CA THR A 83 -23.94 -5.31 -1.42
C THR A 83 -22.41 -5.34 -1.48
N MET A 84 -21.82 -4.89 -2.59
CA MET A 84 -20.36 -4.78 -2.77
C MET A 84 -19.76 -3.54 -2.09
N HIS A 85 -20.59 -2.54 -1.79
CA HIS A 85 -20.20 -1.35 -1.05
C HIS A 85 -20.11 -1.59 0.47
N GLY A 86 -20.78 -2.63 0.98
CA GLY A 86 -20.81 -3.01 2.39
C GLY A 86 -19.47 -3.46 2.95
#